data_AF-X1DN38-F1
#
_entry.id   AF-X1DN38-F1
#
_cell.length_a   1.000
_cell.length_b   1.000
_cell.length_c   1.000
_cell.angle_alpha   90.00
_cell.angle_beta   90.00
_cell.angle_gamma   90.00
#
_symmetry.space_group_name_H-M   'P 1'
#
loop_
_entity.id
_entity.type
_entity.pdbx_description
1 polymer ?
#
loop_
_entity_poly.entity_id
_entity_poly.type
_entity_poly.pdbx_seq_one_letter_code
_entity_poly.pdbx_strand_id
1 'polypeptide(L)'
;MSSTKDTEEMDLPFPHGIEVELQVIRKDGTWIRGENILDVFDKIVSSAKGLLDKKIRSSSVASVREKYGQSAQTEEGERGSRIVATYQDPSGNSKEYTLLGHDPNVTSLTWILEIATPPC
;
A
#
# COMPACT_ATOMS: atom_id res chain seq x y z
N MET A 1 -30.81 10.36 19.25
CA MET A 1 -29.82 11.26 18.61
C MET A 1 -28.44 10.74 19.00
N SER A 2 -27.83 9.92 18.15
CA SER A 2 -26.49 9.37 18.38
C SER A 2 -25.48 10.38 17.83
N SER A 3 -24.63 10.92 18.71
CA SER A 3 -23.56 11.84 18.30
C SER A 3 -22.50 11.06 17.53
N THR A 4 -22.52 11.18 16.20
CA THR A 4 -21.29 11.11 15.41
C THR A 4 -20.38 12.22 15.91
N LYS A 5 -19.55 11.93 16.91
CA LYS A 5 -18.37 12.74 17.16
C LYS A 5 -17.50 12.53 15.94
N ASP A 6 -17.30 13.62 15.21
CA ASP A 6 -16.38 13.71 14.10
C ASP A 6 -15.07 13.02 14.49
N THR A 7 -14.56 12.20 13.57
CA THR A 7 -13.21 11.63 13.61
C THR A 7 -12.20 12.78 13.59
N GLU A 8 -12.00 13.41 14.75
CA GLU A 8 -10.93 14.38 14.95
C GLU A 8 -9.60 13.66 14.75
N GLU A 9 -8.79 14.22 13.86
CA GLU A 9 -7.43 13.75 13.64
C GLU A 9 -6.67 13.88 14.96
N MET A 10 -6.00 12.80 15.37
CA MET A 10 -5.28 12.75 16.64
C MET A 10 -3.79 12.94 16.37
N ASP A 11 -3.20 13.97 16.98
CA ASP A 11 -1.76 14.14 16.98
C ASP A 11 -1.11 12.97 17.73
N LEU A 12 -0.18 12.30 17.06
CA LEU A 12 0.56 11.19 17.65
C LEU A 12 1.83 11.71 18.32
N PRO A 13 2.23 11.12 19.47
CA PRO A 13 3.41 11.58 20.20
C PRO A 13 4.73 11.30 19.46
N PHE A 14 4.69 10.48 18.41
CA PHE A 14 5.79 10.17 17.52
C PHE A 14 5.26 9.68 16.15
N PRO A 15 6.04 9.81 15.06
CA PRO A 15 5.68 9.25 13.77
C PRO A 15 5.54 7.73 13.84
N HIS A 16 4.50 7.18 13.23
CA HIS A 16 4.28 5.73 13.16
C HIS A 16 4.14 5.27 11.70
N GLY A 17 4.63 4.06 11.42
CA GLY A 17 4.36 3.32 10.20
C GLY A 17 3.62 2.04 10.53
N ILE A 18 2.81 1.54 9.59
CA ILE A 18 2.16 0.24 9.70
C ILE A 18 2.58 -0.60 8.50
N GLU A 19 3.19 -1.75 8.75
CA GLU A 19 3.54 -2.72 7.70
C GLU A 19 2.67 -3.97 7.86
N VAL A 20 2.25 -4.57 6.75
CA VAL A 20 1.44 -5.79 6.73
C VAL A 20 2.12 -6.80 5.82
N GLU A 21 2.36 -8.02 6.28
CA GLU A 21 2.91 -9.09 5.43
C GLU A 21 1.84 -10.13 5.11
N LEU A 22 1.70 -10.49 3.84
CA LEU A 22 0.70 -11.44 3.35
C LEU A 22 1.38 -12.57 2.58
N GLN A 23 1.14 -13.82 2.96
CA GLN A 23 1.63 -14.98 2.23
C GLN A 23 0.53 -15.57 1.35
N VAL A 24 0.85 -15.83 0.08
CA VAL A 24 -0.07 -16.46 -0.88
C VAL A 24 0.41 -17.88 -1.18
N ILE A 25 -0.41 -18.87 -0.82
CA ILE A 25 -0.18 -20.29 -1.07
C ILE A 25 -1.35 -20.89 -1.85
N ARG A 26 -1.13 -22.04 -2.49
CA ARG A 26 -2.21 -22.81 -3.11
C ARG A 26 -3.13 -23.42 -2.04
N LYS A 27 -4.35 -23.77 -2.44
CA LYS A 27 -5.35 -24.40 -1.56
C LYS A 27 -4.89 -25.74 -0.97
N ASP A 28 -3.95 -26.42 -1.64
CA ASP A 28 -3.34 -27.67 -1.17
C ASP A 28 -2.17 -27.44 -0.19
N GLY A 29 -1.91 -26.20 0.20
CA GLY A 29 -0.82 -25.82 1.10
C GLY A 29 0.53 -25.68 0.41
N THR A 30 0.63 -25.87 -0.91
CA THR A 30 1.89 -25.76 -1.64
C THR A 30 2.24 -24.33 -2.02
N TRP A 31 3.54 -24.06 -2.08
CA TRP A 31 4.08 -22.78 -2.51
C TRP A 31 3.87 -22.54 -4.01
N ILE A 32 3.47 -21.32 -4.35
CA ILE A 32 3.49 -20.84 -5.74
C ILE A 32 4.95 -20.53 -6.08
N ARG A 33 5.43 -21.00 -7.23
CA ARG A 33 6.86 -20.94 -7.62
C ARG A 33 7.01 -20.42 -9.04
N GLY A 34 8.15 -19.79 -9.31
CA GLY A 34 8.54 -19.30 -10.63
C GLY A 34 7.62 -18.20 -11.15
N GLU A 35 7.57 -18.02 -12.47
CA GLU A 35 6.82 -16.94 -13.15
C GLU A 35 5.33 -16.87 -12.80
N ASN A 36 4.71 -18.00 -12.44
CA ASN A 36 3.31 -18.05 -11.99
C ASN A 36 3.02 -17.13 -10.82
N ILE A 37 4.02 -16.83 -9.99
CA ILE A 37 3.83 -15.91 -8.87
C ILE A 37 3.71 -14.48 -9.38
N LEU A 38 4.54 -14.08 -10.35
CA LEU A 38 4.54 -12.73 -10.93
C LEU A 38 3.18 -12.42 -11.57
N ASP A 39 2.59 -13.38 -12.29
CA ASP A 39 1.25 -13.25 -12.87
C ASP A 39 0.14 -13.08 -11.82
N VAL A 40 0.25 -13.80 -10.70
CA VAL A 40 -0.68 -13.65 -9.57
C VAL A 40 -0.50 -12.26 -8.95
N PHE A 41 0.73 -11.80 -8.80
CA PHE A 41 1.04 -10.48 -8.27
C PHE A 41 0.52 -9.36 -9.14
N ASP A 42 0.72 -9.43 -10.45
CA ASP A 42 0.24 -8.40 -11.35
C ASP A 42 -1.28 -8.22 -11.27
N LYS A 43 -2.02 -9.34 -11.15
CA LYS A 43 -3.49 -9.32 -10.94
C LYS A 43 -3.88 -8.71 -9.59
N ILE A 44 -3.16 -9.03 -8.52
CA ILE A 44 -3.39 -8.47 -7.18
C ILE A 44 -3.12 -6.97 -7.21
N VAL A 45 -1.96 -6.54 -7.72
CA VAL A 45 -1.52 -5.14 -7.84
C VAL A 45 -2.55 -4.34 -8.63
N SER A 46 -2.94 -4.82 -9.82
CA SER A 46 -3.90 -4.16 -10.71
C SER A 46 -5.25 -3.94 -10.03
N SER A 47 -5.76 -4.96 -9.34
CA SER A 47 -7.03 -4.88 -8.60
C SER A 47 -6.93 -3.99 -7.36
N ALA A 48 -5.83 -4.09 -6.62
CA ALA A 48 -5.60 -3.36 -5.39
C ALA A 48 -5.47 -1.85 -5.63
N LYS A 49 -4.84 -1.42 -6.72
CA LYS A 49 -4.69 0.00 -7.09
C LYS A 49 -6.05 0.71 -7.15
N GLY A 50 -7.00 0.15 -7.90
CA GLY A 50 -8.32 0.76 -8.04
C GLY A 50 -9.09 0.85 -6.72
N LEU A 51 -8.96 -0.18 -5.87
CA LEU A 51 -9.57 -0.20 -4.55
C LEU A 51 -8.92 0.80 -3.59
N LEU A 52 -7.58 0.90 -3.61
CA LEU A 52 -6.80 1.82 -2.80
C LEU A 52 -7.14 3.28 -3.15
N ASP A 53 -7.11 3.63 -4.44
CA ASP A 53 -7.44 4.98 -4.92
C ASP A 53 -8.86 5.37 -4.49
N LYS A 54 -9.82 4.45 -4.66
CA LYS A 54 -11.22 4.68 -4.24
C LYS A 54 -11.31 4.88 -2.72
N LYS A 55 -10.65 4.03 -1.94
CA LYS A 55 -10.75 4.05 -0.46
C LYS A 55 -10.12 5.30 0.13
N ILE A 56 -8.95 5.72 -0.37
CA ILE A 56 -8.27 6.95 0.06
C ILE A 56 -9.13 8.17 -0.29
N ARG A 57 -9.59 8.29 -1.55
CA ARG A 57 -10.42 9.42 -1.99
C ARG A 57 -11.77 9.50 -1.27
N SER A 58 -12.33 8.36 -0.87
CA SER A 58 -13.56 8.30 -0.07
C SER A 58 -13.34 8.34 1.44
N SER A 59 -12.10 8.51 1.92
CA SER A 59 -11.81 8.57 3.36
C SER A 59 -12.64 9.66 4.02
N SER A 60 -13.11 9.46 5.25
CA SER A 60 -13.76 10.53 6.04
C SER A 60 -12.73 11.54 6.55
N VAL A 61 -11.47 11.13 6.71
CA VAL A 61 -10.36 11.94 7.23
C VAL A 61 -9.83 12.87 6.13
N ALA A 62 -9.79 14.17 6.38
CA ALA A 62 -9.45 15.17 5.36
C ALA A 62 -7.97 15.13 5.00
N SER A 63 -7.07 15.05 5.99
CA SER A 63 -5.63 15.02 5.73
C SER A 63 -5.20 13.81 4.89
N VAL A 64 -5.88 12.66 5.04
CA VAL A 64 -5.65 11.47 4.21
C VAL A 64 -5.93 11.76 2.73
N ARG A 65 -6.99 12.51 2.44
CA ARG A 65 -7.36 12.89 1.06
C ARG A 65 -6.42 13.96 0.50
N GLU A 66 -6.03 14.94 1.31
CA GLU A 66 -5.21 16.08 0.89
C GLU A 66 -3.74 15.72 0.69
N LYS A 67 -3.19 14.87 1.57
CA LYS A 67 -1.80 14.39 1.45
C LYS A 67 -1.62 13.50 0.23
N TYR A 68 -2.66 12.81 -0.24
CA TYR A 68 -2.57 11.87 -1.36
C TYR A 68 -2.74 12.57 -2.71
N GLY A 69 -1.76 12.41 -3.60
CA GLY A 69 -1.84 12.92 -4.97
C GLY A 69 -2.45 11.91 -5.94
N GLN A 70 -1.66 10.91 -6.31
CA GLN A 70 -2.00 9.87 -7.29
C GLN A 70 -1.24 8.58 -7.01
N SER A 71 -1.71 7.48 -7.61
CA SER A 71 -0.99 6.22 -7.66
C SER A 71 -0.76 5.77 -9.10
N ALA A 72 0.34 5.06 -9.30
CA ALA A 72 0.71 4.42 -10.55
C ALA A 72 1.11 2.97 -10.28
N GLN A 73 0.76 2.08 -11.21
CA GLN A 73 1.36 0.77 -11.27
C GLN A 73 2.68 0.91 -12.06
N THR A 74 3.78 0.47 -11.47
CA THR A 74 5.12 0.51 -12.09
C THR A 74 5.80 -0.84 -11.95
N GLU A 75 6.89 -1.04 -12.67
CA GLU A 75 7.70 -2.25 -12.59
C GLU A 75 9.15 -1.89 -12.21
N GLU A 76 9.77 -2.72 -11.37
CA GLU A 76 11.16 -2.53 -10.95
C GLU A 76 11.94 -3.85 -10.87
N GLY A 77 12.71 -4.17 -11.92
CA GLY A 77 13.65 -5.30 -11.91
C GLY A 77 13.04 -6.61 -11.40
N GLU A 78 13.71 -7.26 -10.44
CA GLU A 78 13.25 -8.50 -9.80
C GLU A 78 12.06 -8.32 -8.84
N ARG A 79 11.67 -7.08 -8.52
CA ARG A 79 10.44 -6.80 -7.74
C ARG A 79 9.18 -6.95 -8.59
N GLY A 80 9.28 -6.83 -9.91
CA GLY A 80 8.13 -6.89 -10.81
C GLY A 80 7.12 -5.76 -10.54
N SER A 81 5.83 -6.09 -10.68
CA SER A 81 4.71 -5.15 -10.60
C SER A 81 4.49 -4.61 -9.18
N ARG A 82 4.37 -3.28 -9.04
CA ARG A 82 4.17 -2.57 -7.76
C ARG A 82 3.25 -1.36 -7.90
N ILE A 83 2.67 -0.93 -6.79
CA ILE A 83 1.94 0.34 -6.66
C ILE A 83 2.85 1.37 -6.02
N VAL A 84 3.10 2.47 -6.74
CA VAL A 84 3.76 3.66 -6.21
C VAL A 84 2.72 4.75 -6.07
N ALA A 85 2.73 5.48 -4.97
CA ALA A 85 1.86 6.62 -4.75
C ALA A 85 2.64 7.86 -4.35
N THR A 86 2.19 9.00 -4.84
CA THR A 86 2.72 10.30 -4.48
C THR A 86 1.97 10.85 -3.28
N TYR A 87 2.72 11.25 -2.25
CA TYR A 87 2.18 11.94 -1.09
C TYR A 87 2.93 13.24 -0.78
N GLN A 88 2.22 14.22 -0.22
CA GLN A 88 2.82 15.43 0.31
C GLN A 88 3.38 15.19 1.72
N ASP A 89 4.65 15.53 1.92
CA ASP A 89 5.28 15.56 3.23
C ASP A 89 4.85 16.79 4.05
N PRO A 90 5.18 16.86 5.36
CA PRO A 90 4.80 18.02 6.20
C PRO A 90 5.38 19.37 5.73
N SER A 91 6.39 19.36 4.84
CA SER A 91 6.94 20.57 4.24
C SER A 91 6.25 20.96 2.92
N GLY A 92 5.21 20.21 2.50
CA GLY A 92 4.48 20.41 1.26
C GLY A 92 5.15 19.82 0.02
N ASN A 93 6.24 19.06 0.17
CA ASN A 93 6.93 18.46 -0.97
C ASN A 93 6.28 17.12 -1.33
N SER A 94 6.06 16.91 -2.62
CA SER A 94 5.58 15.62 -3.12
C SER A 94 6.72 14.60 -3.19
N LYS A 95 6.51 13.43 -2.60
CA LYS A 95 7.44 12.28 -2.62
C LYS A 95 6.69 11.02 -3.02
N GLU A 96 7.42 10.10 -3.64
CA GLU A 96 6.90 8.80 -4.06
C GLU A 96 7.19 7.72 -3.01
N TYR A 97 6.20 6.87 -2.76
CA TYR A 97 6.25 5.79 -1.80
C TYR A 97 5.73 4.52 -2.46
N THR A 98 6.41 3.40 -2.26
CA THR A 98 5.87 2.09 -2.66
C THR A 98 4.84 1.67 -1.63
N LEU A 99 3.59 1.43 -2.05
CA LEU A 99 2.49 1.03 -1.17
C LEU A 99 2.17 -0.46 -1.22
N LEU A 100 2.60 -1.11 -2.31
CA LEU A 100 2.39 -2.53 -2.54
C LEU A 100 3.43 -2.98 -3.54
N GLY A 101 4.20 -4.01 -3.22
CA GLY A 101 5.17 -4.59 -4.13
C GLY A 101 5.81 -5.83 -3.54
N HIS A 102 6.60 -6.54 -4.35
CA HIS A 102 7.44 -7.62 -3.86
C HIS A 102 8.65 -7.07 -3.10
N ASP A 103 8.97 -7.65 -1.93
CA ASP A 103 10.27 -7.42 -1.29
C ASP A 103 11.34 -8.28 -2.01
N PRO A 104 12.33 -7.66 -2.68
CA PRO A 104 13.37 -8.40 -3.39
C PRO A 104 14.32 -9.16 -2.47
N ASN A 105 14.34 -8.86 -1.17
CA ASN A 105 15.23 -9.49 -0.20
C ASN A 105 14.64 -10.78 0.39
N VAL A 106 13.34 -11.00 0.24
CA VAL A 106 12.71 -12.23 0.69
C VAL A 106 12.89 -13.30 -0.37
N THR A 107 13.66 -14.32 -0.02
CA THR A 107 13.80 -15.53 -0.84
C THR A 107 12.49 -16.34 -0.82
N SER A 108 11.60 -16.03 -1.76
CA SER A 108 10.58 -16.93 -2.33
C SER A 108 9.36 -17.38 -1.51
N LEU A 109 9.12 -16.89 -0.28
CA LEU A 109 8.01 -17.42 0.55
C LEU A 109 7.13 -16.38 1.26
N THR A 110 7.59 -15.15 1.44
CA THR A 110 6.83 -14.10 2.14
C THR A 110 6.67 -12.88 1.25
N TRP A 111 5.45 -12.37 1.14
CA TRP A 111 5.18 -11.15 0.39
C TRP A 111 4.81 -10.05 1.37
N ILE A 112 5.54 -8.94 1.32
CA ILE A 112 5.38 -7.82 2.23
C ILE A 112 4.48 -6.79 1.56
N LEU A 113 3.29 -6.56 2.10
CA LEU A 113 2.45 -5.41 1.74
C LEU A 113 2.88 -4.22 2.61
N GLU A 114 3.87 -3.48 2.11
CA GLU A 114 4.33 -2.26 2.78
C GLU A 114 3.33 -1.11 2.54
N ILE A 115 2.38 -0.93 3.47
CA ILE A 115 1.54 0.26 3.48
C ILE A 115 2.30 1.37 4.20
N ALA A 116 3.28 1.95 3.52
CA ALA A 116 3.93 3.15 4.02
C ALA A 116 2.92 4.30 4.01
N THR A 117 2.28 4.54 5.15
CA THR A 117 1.63 5.83 5.38
C THR A 117 2.72 6.89 5.31
N PRO A 118 2.50 8.03 4.62
CA PRO A 118 3.41 9.16 4.74
C PRO A 118 3.60 9.45 6.22
N PRO A 119 4.80 9.91 6.64
CA PRO A 119 5.00 10.33 8.03
C PRO A 119 3.84 11.26 8.43
N CYS A 120 3.02 10.77 9.36
CA CYS A 120 1.93 11.51 9.96
C CYS A 120 2.48 12.34 11.10
#